data_AF-A0A0F9XLF8-F1
#
_entry.id   AF-A0A0F9XLF8-F1
#
_cell.length_a   1.000
_cell.length_b   1.000
_cell.length_c   1.000
_cell.angle_alpha   90.00
_cell.angle_beta   90.00
_cell.angle_gamma   90.00
#
_symmetry.space_group_name_H-M   'P 1'
#
loop_
_entity.id
_entity.type
_entity.pdbx_description
1 polymer ?
#
loop_
_entity_poly.entity_id
_entity_poly.type
_entity_poly.pdbx_seq_one_letter_code
_entity_poly.pdbx_strand_id
1 'polypeptide(L)'
;MSWNSDVIGFRCDNSKTYSYRFSTEELVTFNLDDVNYTAAMLAPSGNLFYHNVSSYDADGDFKARLNKSKPEHSCLGQMVDGTDTDFSVSFDAGPNGGCQGNIIAYDLNTGNCIPVISEDLGYADPKTGTHISAVAHKNPGWIAASMIGFEADGQALLDQELVIARVEPGNVEVFRIGHHRADEDEFDYWGEPHAVISPTGTRVLFGSDWSGSEDGTSVESYVVELPSYNP
;
A
#
# COMPACT_ATOMS: atom_id res chain seq x y z
N MET A 1 7.55 6.03 -10.19
CA MET A 1 7.36 6.28 -11.64
C MET A 1 5.88 6.11 -11.94
N SER A 2 5.30 6.89 -12.84
CA SER A 2 3.87 6.78 -13.17
C SER A 2 3.63 5.49 -13.93
N TRP A 3 2.39 5.00 -13.95
CA TRP A 3 2.08 3.76 -14.68
C TRP A 3 2.26 3.88 -16.19
N ASN A 4 2.20 5.09 -16.75
CA ASN A 4 2.52 5.35 -18.15
C ASN A 4 4.03 5.58 -18.40
N SER A 5 4.87 5.42 -17.38
CA SER A 5 6.33 5.62 -17.43
C SER A 5 6.80 7.02 -17.84
N ASP A 6 5.93 8.03 -17.78
CA ASP A 6 6.24 9.39 -18.22
C ASP A 6 6.83 10.27 -17.12
N VAL A 7 6.62 9.95 -15.85
CA VAL A 7 7.07 10.78 -14.73
C VAL A 7 7.85 9.96 -13.71
N ILE A 8 8.95 10.53 -13.21
CA ILE A 8 9.70 10.02 -12.07
C ILE A 8 9.76 11.08 -10.96
N GLY A 9 9.72 10.63 -9.71
CA GLY A 9 9.99 11.46 -8.53
C GLY A 9 11.35 11.08 -7.94
N PHE A 10 12.10 12.06 -7.45
CA PHE A 10 13.39 11.85 -6.79
C PHE A 10 13.70 12.99 -5.83
N ARG A 11 14.78 12.84 -5.04
CA ARG A 11 15.26 13.89 -4.13
C ARG A 11 16.75 14.11 -4.28
N CYS A 12 17.20 15.29 -3.89
CA CYS A 12 18.61 15.61 -3.72
C CYS A 12 18.87 15.89 -2.23
N ASP A 13 19.58 14.95 -1.59
CA ASP A 13 19.81 14.92 -0.15
C ASP A 13 18.50 15.10 0.64
N ASN A 14 18.52 15.86 1.73
CA ASN A 14 17.33 16.25 2.49
C ASN A 14 16.88 17.69 2.18
N SER A 15 17.32 18.26 1.06
CA SER A 15 17.13 19.69 0.78
C SER A 15 15.93 19.98 -0.11
N LYS A 16 15.75 19.17 -1.16
CA LYS A 16 14.71 19.32 -2.17
C LYS A 16 14.26 17.98 -2.72
N THR A 17 13.01 17.92 -3.15
CA THR A 17 12.47 16.83 -3.96
C THR A 17 11.90 17.38 -5.26
N TYR A 18 11.89 16.54 -6.27
CA TYR A 18 11.62 16.90 -7.65
C TYR A 18 10.77 15.84 -8.33
N SER A 19 10.12 16.26 -9.41
CA SER A 19 9.61 15.35 -10.43
C SER A 19 10.13 15.75 -11.79
N TYR A 20 10.39 14.76 -12.62
CA TYR A 20 10.76 14.96 -14.01
C TYR A 20 9.76 14.26 -14.92
N ARG A 21 9.21 15.00 -15.88
CA ARG A 21 8.30 14.50 -16.92
C ARG A 21 9.04 14.38 -18.24
N PHE A 22 9.10 13.18 -18.80
CA PHE A 22 9.84 12.91 -20.03
C PHE A 22 9.18 13.53 -21.26
N SER A 23 7.85 13.45 -21.37
CA SER A 23 7.10 13.95 -22.53
C SER A 23 7.21 15.46 -22.75
N THR A 24 7.45 16.24 -21.69
CA THR A 24 7.57 17.70 -21.73
C THR A 24 8.97 18.20 -21.41
N GLU A 25 9.89 17.29 -21.04
CA GLU A 25 11.24 17.59 -20.53
C GLU A 25 11.23 18.55 -19.33
N GLU A 26 10.17 18.50 -18.52
CA GLU A 26 9.95 19.45 -17.43
C GLU A 26 10.43 18.89 -16.09
N LEU A 27 11.19 19.72 -15.37
CA LEU A 27 11.60 19.48 -13.98
C LEU A 27 10.82 20.40 -13.05
N VAL A 28 10.08 19.80 -12.12
CA VAL A 28 9.32 20.51 -11.09
C VAL A 28 10.00 20.30 -9.74
N THR A 29 10.07 21.36 -8.95
CA THR A 29 10.56 21.32 -7.55
C THR A 29 9.38 21.49 -6.62
N PHE A 30 9.26 20.64 -5.60
CA PHE A 30 8.13 20.69 -4.68
C PHE A 30 8.29 21.81 -3.66
N ASN A 31 7.18 22.50 -3.39
CA ASN A 31 7.03 23.47 -2.32
C ASN A 31 6.69 22.75 -1.01
N LEU A 32 7.70 22.17 -0.37
CA LEU A 32 7.60 21.51 0.92
C LEU A 32 8.63 22.05 1.92
N ASP A 33 8.28 22.03 3.21
CA ASP A 33 9.10 22.59 4.28
C ASP A 33 10.27 21.67 4.68
N ASP A 34 10.05 20.35 4.70
CA ASP A 34 11.06 19.35 5.05
C ASP A 34 10.89 18.08 4.21
N VAL A 35 11.94 17.70 3.48
CA VAL A 35 11.96 16.49 2.62
C VAL A 35 11.90 15.22 3.48
N ASN A 36 12.34 15.27 4.73
CA ASN A 36 12.35 14.14 5.67
C ASN A 36 12.97 12.86 5.06
N TYR A 37 14.07 13.02 4.32
CA TYR A 37 14.81 11.98 3.62
C TYR A 37 13.96 11.08 2.70
N THR A 38 12.78 11.56 2.30
CA THR A 38 11.81 10.85 1.47
C THR A 38 11.42 11.73 0.30
N ALA A 39 11.56 11.23 -0.93
CA ALA A 39 11.12 11.98 -2.10
C ALA A 39 9.59 12.07 -2.12
N ALA A 40 9.03 13.09 -2.78
CA ALA A 40 7.62 13.09 -3.12
C ALA A 40 7.36 11.90 -4.06
N MET A 41 6.54 10.95 -3.59
CA MET A 41 6.27 9.69 -4.24
C MET A 41 5.10 9.87 -5.20
N LEU A 42 5.39 9.74 -6.49
CA LEU A 42 4.41 9.91 -7.54
C LEU A 42 3.30 8.83 -7.49
N ALA A 43 2.06 9.28 -7.62
CA ALA A 43 0.89 8.44 -7.74
C ALA A 43 0.69 7.90 -9.18
N PRO A 44 -0.11 6.84 -9.37
CA PRO A 44 -0.27 6.18 -10.66
C PRO A 44 -0.58 7.07 -11.86
N SER A 45 -1.46 8.07 -11.71
CA SER A 45 -1.86 8.96 -12.81
C SER A 45 -0.72 9.79 -13.37
N GLY A 46 0.33 10.01 -12.58
CA GLY A 46 1.41 10.92 -12.91
C GLY A 46 1.10 12.40 -12.66
N ASN A 47 -0.02 12.73 -12.00
CA ASN A 47 -0.46 14.10 -11.74
C ASN A 47 -0.52 14.47 -10.25
N LEU A 48 -0.38 13.48 -9.36
CA LEU A 48 -0.34 13.68 -7.92
C LEU A 48 0.88 12.99 -7.32
N PHE A 49 1.30 13.51 -6.17
CA PHE A 49 2.44 13.02 -5.43
C PHE A 49 2.09 12.96 -3.95
N TYR A 50 2.43 11.87 -3.31
CA TYR A 50 2.30 11.68 -1.87
C TYR A 50 3.63 11.98 -1.18
N HIS A 51 3.60 12.70 -0.08
CA HIS A 51 4.76 12.89 0.79
C HIS A 51 4.33 13.00 2.25
N ASN A 52 4.89 12.10 3.07
CA ASN A 52 4.56 11.87 4.48
C ASN A 52 3.07 11.61 4.72
N VAL A 53 2.27 12.66 4.74
CA VAL A 53 0.86 12.64 5.12
C VAL A 53 0.04 13.68 4.33
N SER A 54 0.65 14.22 3.27
CA SER A 54 0.08 15.21 2.37
C SER A 54 0.25 14.75 0.93
N SER A 55 -0.56 15.32 0.05
CA SER A 55 -0.41 15.20 -1.38
C SER A 55 -0.08 16.55 -2.02
N TYR A 56 0.51 16.48 -3.20
CA TYR A 56 0.96 17.61 -4.01
C TYR A 56 0.55 17.36 -5.47
N ASP A 57 0.33 18.43 -6.22
CA ASP A 57 -0.02 18.35 -7.64
C ASP A 57 1.21 18.34 -8.57
N ALA A 58 0.96 18.34 -9.87
CA ALA A 58 1.98 18.31 -10.91
C ALA A 58 2.87 19.56 -10.94
N ASP A 59 2.41 20.68 -10.38
CA ASP A 59 3.18 21.92 -10.28
C ASP A 59 4.05 21.94 -9.00
N GLY A 60 3.95 20.89 -8.17
CA GLY A 60 4.71 20.74 -6.93
C GLY A 60 4.08 21.47 -5.75
N ASP A 61 2.84 21.93 -5.89
CA ASP A 61 2.11 22.67 -4.88
C ASP A 61 1.25 21.76 -4.01
N PHE A 62 1.02 22.17 -2.76
CA PHE A 62 0.20 21.42 -1.82
C PHE A 62 -1.22 21.21 -2.36
N LYS A 63 -1.67 19.96 -2.37
CA LYS A 63 -2.99 19.55 -2.85
C LYS A 63 -3.95 19.28 -1.70
N ALA A 64 -3.59 18.36 -0.81
CA ALA A 64 -4.43 17.97 0.32
C ALA A 64 -3.59 17.43 1.49
N ARG A 65 -4.13 17.53 2.70
CA ARG A 65 -3.62 16.84 3.89
C ARG A 65 -4.49 15.60 4.07
N LEU A 66 -3.88 14.41 4.03
CA LEU A 66 -4.61 13.17 4.27
C LEU A 66 -5.10 13.12 5.71
N ASN A 67 -6.24 12.49 5.99
CA ASN A 67 -6.70 12.24 7.36
C ASN A 67 -5.90 11.10 8.03
N LYS A 68 -4.57 11.24 8.01
CA LYS A 68 -3.55 10.27 8.44
C LYS A 68 -2.62 10.94 9.45
N SER A 69 -2.41 10.30 10.59
CA SER A 69 -1.60 10.87 11.69
C SER A 69 -0.11 10.90 11.35
N LYS A 70 0.42 9.80 10.83
CA LYS A 70 1.83 9.59 10.47
C LYS A 70 1.97 8.65 9.25
N PRO A 71 3.13 8.67 8.56
CA PRO A 71 3.44 7.66 7.54
C PRO A 71 3.56 6.27 8.17
N GLU A 72 3.12 5.25 7.44
CA GLU A 72 3.20 3.82 7.81
C GLU A 72 3.41 2.98 6.54
N HIS A 73 3.51 1.65 6.68
CA HIS A 73 3.52 0.72 5.55
C HIS A 73 2.36 1.03 4.59
N SER A 74 2.72 1.22 3.32
CA SER A 74 1.84 1.82 2.34
C SER A 74 2.19 1.45 0.91
N CYS A 75 1.20 1.57 0.03
CA CYS A 75 1.37 1.44 -1.40
C CYS A 75 0.50 2.46 -2.14
N LEU A 76 1.08 3.15 -3.12
CA LEU A 76 0.33 4.03 -4.01
C LEU A 76 -0.33 3.21 -5.11
N GLY A 77 -1.63 3.44 -5.32
CA GLY A 77 -2.43 2.76 -6.32
C GLY A 77 -3.60 3.63 -6.78
N GLN A 78 -4.57 2.99 -7.42
CA GLN A 78 -5.82 3.62 -7.83
C GLN A 78 -7.01 2.84 -7.32
N MET A 79 -8.08 3.54 -6.95
CA MET A 79 -9.41 2.96 -6.79
C MET A 79 -9.99 2.55 -8.15
N VAL A 80 -11.12 1.85 -8.14
CA VAL A 80 -11.84 1.42 -9.36
C VAL A 80 -12.15 2.58 -10.32
N ASP A 81 -12.44 3.77 -9.79
CA ASP A 81 -12.77 4.96 -10.56
C ASP A 81 -11.54 5.74 -11.10
N GLY A 82 -10.33 5.23 -10.83
CA GLY A 82 -9.07 5.87 -11.23
C GLY A 82 -8.55 6.91 -10.23
N THR A 83 -9.18 7.08 -9.06
CA THR A 83 -8.70 7.97 -8.01
C THR A 83 -7.35 7.50 -7.49
N ASP A 84 -6.32 8.35 -7.65
CA ASP A 84 -5.00 8.13 -7.06
C ASP A 84 -5.09 8.10 -5.54
N THR A 85 -4.52 7.05 -4.95
CA THR A 85 -4.79 6.67 -3.57
C THR A 85 -3.53 6.19 -2.86
N ASP A 86 -3.36 6.62 -1.62
CA ASP A 86 -2.44 6.01 -0.65
C ASP A 86 -3.18 4.92 0.13
N PHE A 87 -2.84 3.65 -0.12
CA PHE A 87 -3.34 2.53 0.67
C PHE A 87 -2.36 2.25 1.78
N SER A 88 -2.80 2.40 3.02
CA SER A 88 -1.92 2.39 4.19
C SER A 88 -2.52 1.68 5.38
N VAL A 89 -1.65 1.12 6.22
CA VAL A 89 -1.99 0.77 7.60
C VAL A 89 -2.17 2.07 8.40
N SER A 90 -3.11 2.10 9.33
CA SER A 90 -3.27 3.21 10.28
C SER A 90 -3.62 2.69 11.67
N PHE A 91 -2.65 2.71 12.58
CA PHE A 91 -2.82 2.28 13.97
C PHE A 91 -3.54 3.31 14.83
N ASP A 92 -3.46 4.59 14.45
CA ASP A 92 -4.10 5.69 15.16
C ASP A 92 -5.17 6.34 14.26
N ALA A 93 -6.18 6.93 14.90
CA ALA A 93 -7.12 7.79 14.21
C ALA A 93 -6.45 9.01 13.56
N GLY A 94 -7.00 9.45 12.44
CA GLY A 94 -6.58 10.66 11.75
C GLY A 94 -6.85 11.94 12.55
N PRO A 95 -6.25 13.08 12.18
CA PRO A 95 -6.45 14.37 12.85
C PRO A 95 -7.92 14.86 12.88
N ASN A 96 -8.76 14.38 11.95
CA ASN A 96 -10.20 14.69 11.92
C ASN A 96 -11.06 13.59 12.58
N GLY A 97 -10.44 12.61 13.24
CA GLY A 97 -11.08 11.39 13.73
C GLY A 97 -11.27 10.33 12.64
N GLY A 98 -11.54 9.08 13.05
CA GLY A 98 -11.70 7.94 12.15
C GLY A 98 -10.42 7.56 11.40
N CYS A 99 -10.55 6.83 10.29
CA CYS A 99 -9.42 6.39 9.44
C CYS A 99 -8.37 5.51 10.16
N GLN A 100 -8.79 4.76 11.18
CA GLN A 100 -7.98 3.72 11.81
C GLN A 100 -8.36 2.36 11.23
N GLY A 101 -7.37 1.53 10.91
CA GLY A 101 -7.61 0.21 10.34
C GLY A 101 -6.35 -0.43 9.76
N ASN A 102 -6.42 -1.74 9.56
CA ASN A 102 -5.34 -2.52 8.95
C ASN A 102 -5.05 -2.04 7.53
N ILE A 103 -6.08 -1.66 6.78
CA ILE A 103 -5.94 -1.04 5.47
C ILE A 103 -6.96 0.09 5.34
N ILE A 104 -6.47 1.28 5.07
CA ILE A 104 -7.23 2.49 4.81
C ILE A 104 -6.80 3.05 3.46
N ALA A 105 -7.76 3.42 2.62
CA ALA A 105 -7.52 4.05 1.34
C ALA A 105 -7.69 5.57 1.48
N TYR A 106 -6.63 6.34 1.28
CA TYR A 106 -6.63 7.80 1.36
C TYR A 106 -6.61 8.43 -0.03
N ASP A 107 -7.67 9.16 -0.38
CA ASP A 107 -7.77 9.89 -1.65
C ASP A 107 -6.78 11.06 -1.68
N LEU A 108 -5.85 11.02 -2.63
CA LEU A 108 -4.81 12.05 -2.75
C LEU A 108 -5.36 13.39 -3.27
N ASN A 109 -6.56 13.46 -3.83
CA ASN A 109 -7.18 14.73 -4.24
C ASN A 109 -7.78 15.49 -3.07
N THR A 110 -8.36 14.78 -2.10
CA THR A 110 -9.22 15.38 -1.06
C THR A 110 -8.67 15.20 0.35
N GLY A 111 -7.84 14.20 0.58
CA GLY A 111 -7.37 13.82 1.91
C GLY A 111 -8.35 12.92 2.69
N ASN A 112 -9.53 12.66 2.13
CA ASN A 112 -10.53 11.79 2.75
C ASN A 112 -10.07 10.33 2.74
N CYS A 113 -10.60 9.54 3.68
CA CYS A 113 -10.28 8.12 3.77
C CYS A 113 -11.51 7.24 3.54
N ILE A 114 -11.26 6.03 3.05
CA ILE A 114 -12.23 4.94 2.93
C ILE A 114 -11.66 3.75 3.71
N PRO A 115 -12.37 3.23 4.73
CA PRO A 115 -11.94 2.02 5.40
C PRO A 115 -11.99 0.83 4.44
N VAL A 116 -10.92 0.02 4.39
CA VAL A 116 -10.88 -1.22 3.59
C VAL A 116 -10.93 -2.44 4.51
N ILE A 117 -10.04 -2.47 5.50
CA ILE A 117 -10.05 -3.44 6.60
C ILE A 117 -9.90 -2.61 7.88
N SER A 118 -10.98 -2.53 8.66
CA SER A 118 -11.03 -1.70 9.87
C SER A 118 -12.04 -2.24 10.87
N GLU A 119 -11.92 -1.80 12.12
CA GLU A 119 -12.84 -2.14 13.21
C GLU A 119 -14.29 -1.72 12.91
N ASP A 120 -14.50 -0.59 12.25
CA ASP A 120 -15.83 -0.10 11.81
C ASP A 120 -16.53 -1.07 10.83
N LEU A 121 -15.75 -1.93 10.17
CA LEU A 121 -16.25 -2.98 9.27
C LEU A 121 -16.34 -4.36 9.95
N GLY A 122 -16.09 -4.43 11.26
CA GLY A 122 -16.16 -5.65 12.07
C GLY A 122 -14.87 -6.48 12.10
N TYR A 123 -13.75 -5.95 11.63
CA TYR A 123 -12.43 -6.57 11.82
C TYR A 123 -11.87 -6.26 13.21
N ALA A 124 -10.81 -6.98 13.60
CA ALA A 124 -10.05 -6.64 14.80
C ALA A 124 -9.12 -5.44 14.55
N ASP A 125 -8.49 -4.97 15.63
CA ASP A 125 -7.43 -3.95 15.60
C ASP A 125 -6.37 -4.25 14.52
N PRO A 126 -5.75 -3.21 13.93
CA PRO A 126 -4.72 -3.37 12.91
C PRO A 126 -3.59 -4.32 13.35
N LYS A 127 -3.32 -5.31 12.51
CA LYS A 127 -2.26 -6.31 12.66
C LYS A 127 -0.88 -5.73 12.31
N THR A 128 0.14 -6.28 12.97
CA THR A 128 1.55 -6.04 12.69
C THR A 128 2.02 -6.74 11.42
N GLY A 129 3.16 -6.29 10.88
CA GLY A 129 3.75 -6.85 9.66
C GLY A 129 2.82 -6.79 8.44
N THR A 130 1.97 -5.76 8.36
CA THR A 130 1.08 -5.58 7.21
C THR A 130 1.86 -4.98 6.05
N HIS A 131 1.86 -5.66 4.90
CA HIS A 131 2.44 -5.19 3.64
C HIS A 131 1.37 -5.12 2.57
N ILE A 132 1.37 -4.05 1.78
CA ILE A 132 0.29 -3.74 0.84
C ILE A 132 0.88 -3.63 -0.57
N SER A 133 0.17 -4.17 -1.55
CA SER A 133 0.50 -4.04 -2.96
C SER A 133 -0.73 -3.59 -3.76
N ALA A 134 -0.66 -2.37 -4.28
CA ALA A 134 -1.74 -1.71 -5.03
C ALA A 134 -1.37 -1.50 -6.51
N VAL A 135 -0.59 -2.43 -7.08
CA VAL A 135 0.06 -2.29 -8.39
C VAL A 135 -0.63 -3.09 -9.51
N ALA A 136 -1.90 -3.44 -9.34
CA ALA A 136 -2.73 -4.08 -10.38
C ALA A 136 -3.09 -3.10 -11.51
N HIS A 137 -2.08 -2.53 -12.18
CA HIS A 137 -2.24 -1.39 -13.08
C HIS A 137 -2.99 -1.70 -14.40
N LYS A 138 -3.25 -2.97 -14.72
CA LYS A 138 -4.13 -3.39 -15.84
C LYS A 138 -5.56 -3.69 -15.37
N ASN A 139 -5.81 -3.62 -14.07
CA ASN A 139 -7.11 -3.80 -13.44
C ASN A 139 -7.19 -2.94 -12.15
N PRO A 140 -7.19 -1.60 -12.26
CA PRO A 140 -7.15 -0.70 -11.11
C PRO A 140 -8.30 -0.94 -10.12
N GLY A 141 -8.08 -0.57 -8.86
CA GLY A 141 -9.01 -0.81 -7.75
C GLY A 141 -8.75 -2.10 -6.99
N TRP A 142 -7.95 -3.03 -7.53
CA TRP A 142 -7.53 -4.22 -6.82
C TRP A 142 -6.20 -4.02 -6.09
N ILE A 143 -6.18 -4.38 -4.80
CA ILE A 143 -4.97 -4.45 -3.98
C ILE A 143 -4.83 -5.86 -3.40
N ALA A 144 -3.60 -6.25 -3.08
CA ALA A 144 -3.32 -7.38 -2.20
C ALA A 144 -2.65 -6.86 -0.92
N ALA A 145 -2.79 -7.63 0.15
CA ALA A 145 -2.00 -7.43 1.37
C ALA A 145 -1.69 -8.75 2.05
N SER A 146 -0.66 -8.71 2.87
CA SER A 146 -0.25 -9.79 3.76
C SER A 146 -0.03 -9.24 5.16
N MET A 147 -0.31 -10.05 6.18
CA MET A 147 -0.19 -9.63 7.58
C MET A 147 0.47 -10.74 8.40
N ILE A 148 1.52 -10.42 9.16
CA ILE A 148 2.10 -11.34 10.14
C ILE A 148 1.06 -11.66 11.24
N GLY A 149 0.40 -10.63 11.77
CA GLY A 149 -0.50 -10.79 12.91
C GLY A 149 0.24 -10.74 14.24
N PHE A 150 -0.48 -11.00 15.34
CA PHE A 150 0.09 -10.88 16.68
C PHE A 150 0.66 -12.19 17.21
N GLU A 151 -0.04 -13.30 16.97
CA GLU A 151 0.32 -14.61 17.51
C GLU A 151 1.15 -15.44 16.53
N ALA A 152 1.23 -15.02 15.26
CA ALA A 152 1.95 -15.70 14.18
C ALA A 152 1.65 -17.21 14.05
N ASP A 153 0.41 -17.63 14.39
CA ASP A 153 -0.03 -19.04 14.38
C ASP A 153 -1.13 -19.32 13.33
N GLY A 154 -1.58 -18.28 12.63
CA GLY A 154 -2.63 -18.32 11.62
C GLY A 154 -4.02 -18.71 12.15
N GLN A 155 -4.25 -18.69 13.47
CA GLN A 155 -5.53 -19.08 14.07
C GLN A 155 -6.52 -17.92 14.15
N ALA A 156 -6.02 -16.71 14.45
CA ALA A 156 -6.83 -15.52 14.52
C ALA A 156 -7.10 -14.94 13.13
N LEU A 157 -8.24 -14.25 12.98
CA LEU A 157 -8.57 -13.54 11.75
C LEU A 157 -7.48 -12.51 11.42
N LEU A 158 -7.00 -12.54 10.18
CA LEU A 158 -5.89 -11.74 9.62
C LEU A 158 -4.49 -12.09 10.14
N ASP A 159 -4.32 -13.13 10.97
CA ASP A 159 -2.97 -13.60 11.34
C ASP A 159 -2.44 -14.54 10.26
N GLN A 160 -1.22 -14.29 9.81
CA GLN A 160 -0.55 -14.99 8.71
C GLN A 160 -1.40 -15.16 7.44
N GLU A 161 -2.18 -14.14 7.09
CA GLU A 161 -3.15 -14.20 6.00
C GLU A 161 -2.74 -13.38 4.78
N LEU A 162 -3.18 -13.86 3.63
CA LEU A 162 -3.16 -13.14 2.37
C LEU A 162 -4.59 -12.70 2.04
N VAL A 163 -4.74 -11.42 1.70
CA VAL A 163 -6.02 -10.85 1.28
C VAL A 163 -5.89 -10.13 -0.05
N ILE A 164 -7.01 -10.03 -0.77
CA ILE A 164 -7.21 -9.04 -1.82
C ILE A 164 -8.41 -8.18 -1.47
N ALA A 165 -8.41 -6.94 -1.92
CA ALA A 165 -9.58 -6.07 -1.82
C ALA A 165 -9.83 -5.33 -3.12
N ARG A 166 -11.11 -5.18 -3.48
CA ARG A 166 -11.56 -4.26 -4.51
C ARG A 166 -12.06 -3.00 -3.81
N VAL A 167 -11.44 -1.87 -4.13
CA VAL A 167 -11.73 -0.58 -3.49
C VAL A 167 -12.42 0.33 -4.48
N GLU A 168 -13.72 0.47 -4.32
CA GLU A 168 -14.59 1.39 -5.03
C GLU A 168 -15.29 2.29 -3.98
N PRO A 169 -15.36 3.61 -4.18
CA PRO A 169 -16.08 4.48 -3.27
C PRO A 169 -17.53 4.00 -3.05
N GLY A 170 -17.84 3.67 -1.79
CA GLY A 170 -19.16 3.14 -1.40
C GLY A 170 -19.37 1.64 -1.62
N ASN A 171 -18.39 0.91 -2.14
CA ASN A 171 -18.47 -0.53 -2.39
C ASN A 171 -17.09 -1.21 -2.27
N VAL A 172 -16.67 -1.47 -1.03
CA VAL A 172 -15.43 -2.20 -0.77
C VAL A 172 -15.72 -3.69 -0.59
N GLU A 173 -14.96 -4.54 -1.28
CA GLU A 173 -15.06 -6.00 -1.18
C GLU A 173 -13.70 -6.57 -0.77
N VAL A 174 -13.67 -7.40 0.29
CA VAL A 174 -12.44 -8.01 0.81
C VAL A 174 -12.54 -9.52 0.74
N PHE A 175 -11.50 -10.17 0.22
CA PHE A 175 -11.41 -11.62 0.09
C PHE A 175 -10.12 -12.14 0.72
N ARG A 176 -10.24 -13.17 1.55
CA ARG A 176 -9.10 -13.92 2.08
C ARG A 176 -8.72 -14.99 1.07
N ILE A 177 -7.47 -15.01 0.63
CA ILE A 177 -7.03 -15.81 -0.53
C ILE A 177 -6.03 -16.90 -0.16
N GLY A 178 -5.53 -16.92 1.07
CA GLY A 178 -4.63 -17.96 1.54
C GLY A 178 -3.98 -17.57 2.86
N HIS A 179 -3.09 -18.44 3.32
CA HIS A 179 -2.19 -18.17 4.43
C HIS A 179 -0.74 -18.30 3.93
N HIS A 180 0.12 -17.43 4.44
CA HIS A 180 1.55 -17.73 4.50
C HIS A 180 1.84 -18.36 5.86
N ARG A 181 3.10 -18.71 6.09
CA ARG A 181 3.60 -19.19 7.38
C ARG A 181 4.93 -18.53 7.77
N ALA A 182 5.23 -17.41 7.12
CA ALA A 182 6.29 -16.49 7.51
C ALA A 182 6.14 -16.01 8.96
N ASP A 183 7.27 -15.91 9.63
CA ASP A 183 7.50 -15.09 10.82
C ASP A 183 8.74 -14.18 10.63
N GLU A 184 9.10 -13.46 11.69
CA GLU A 184 10.22 -12.51 11.72
C GLU A 184 11.41 -13.03 12.55
N ASP A 185 11.35 -14.26 13.08
CA ASP A 185 12.30 -14.72 14.12
C ASP A 185 13.70 -15.00 13.56
N GLU A 186 13.80 -15.68 12.41
CA GLU A 186 15.09 -16.00 11.76
C GLU A 186 15.54 -14.91 10.78
N PHE A 187 14.60 -14.29 10.07
CA PHE A 187 14.90 -13.40 8.94
C PHE A 187 14.45 -11.94 9.11
N ASP A 188 13.89 -11.58 10.27
CA ASP A 188 13.40 -10.22 10.59
C ASP A 188 12.43 -9.74 9.48
N TYR A 189 12.43 -8.43 9.19
CA TYR A 189 11.70 -7.81 8.08
C TYR A 189 11.80 -8.55 6.72
N TRP A 190 12.90 -9.28 6.46
CA TRP A 190 13.08 -10.02 5.21
C TRP A 190 12.38 -11.38 5.19
N GLY A 191 11.98 -11.88 6.37
CA GLY A 191 11.12 -13.05 6.55
C GLY A 191 9.67 -12.77 6.20
N GLU A 192 9.26 -11.51 6.32
CA GLU A 192 7.88 -11.11 6.09
C GLU A 192 7.37 -11.47 4.67
N PRO A 193 6.06 -11.69 4.51
CA PRO A 193 5.49 -12.24 3.28
C PRO A 193 5.50 -11.30 2.07
N HIS A 194 5.57 -9.97 2.25
CA HIS A 194 5.63 -8.97 1.19
C HIS A 194 4.73 -9.27 -0.03
N ALA A 195 3.42 -9.47 0.18
CA ALA A 195 2.53 -9.88 -0.91
C ALA A 195 2.47 -8.85 -2.05
N VAL A 196 2.65 -9.30 -3.29
CA VAL A 196 2.64 -8.48 -4.52
C VAL A 196 1.58 -8.97 -5.49
N ILE A 197 0.60 -8.11 -5.80
CA ILE A 197 -0.45 -8.41 -6.76
C ILE A 197 0.06 -8.29 -8.21
N SER A 198 -0.37 -9.20 -9.08
CA SER A 198 -0.01 -9.16 -10.50
C SER A 198 -0.67 -7.96 -11.20
N PRO A 199 -0.12 -7.47 -12.34
CA PRO A 199 -0.70 -6.35 -13.07
C PRO A 199 -2.18 -6.49 -13.40
N THR A 200 -2.67 -7.70 -13.63
CA THR A 200 -4.07 -8.00 -13.97
C THR A 200 -4.95 -8.28 -12.75
N GLY A 201 -4.37 -8.35 -11.55
CA GLY A 201 -5.11 -8.69 -10.33
C GLY A 201 -5.56 -10.15 -10.25
N THR A 202 -4.87 -11.07 -10.94
CA THR A 202 -5.28 -12.49 -11.04
C THR A 202 -4.33 -13.46 -10.34
N ARG A 203 -3.20 -12.96 -9.84
CA ARG A 203 -2.20 -13.74 -9.10
C ARG A 203 -1.59 -12.87 -8.01
N VAL A 204 -1.15 -13.47 -6.91
CA VAL A 204 -0.44 -12.80 -5.82
C VAL A 204 0.83 -13.59 -5.50
N LEU A 205 1.99 -12.95 -5.65
CA LEU A 205 3.29 -13.48 -5.25
C LEU A 205 3.53 -13.13 -3.77
N PHE A 206 4.08 -14.03 -2.98
CA PHE A 206 4.43 -13.79 -1.58
C PHE A 206 5.61 -14.64 -1.13
N GLY A 207 6.29 -14.21 -0.08
CA GLY A 207 7.33 -14.95 0.63
C GLY A 207 6.76 -15.79 1.76
N SER A 208 7.37 -16.95 2.02
CA SER A 208 7.12 -17.74 3.22
C SER A 208 8.30 -18.67 3.46
N ASP A 209 8.72 -18.80 4.71
CA ASP A 209 9.66 -19.81 5.18
C ASP A 209 8.96 -21.09 5.68
N TRP A 210 7.64 -21.01 5.86
CA TRP A 210 6.81 -22.08 6.41
C TRP A 210 7.11 -22.43 7.86
N SER A 211 7.49 -21.42 8.63
CA SER A 211 7.68 -21.54 10.06
C SER A 211 6.41 -21.98 10.82
N GLY A 212 6.64 -22.57 11.98
CA GLY A 212 5.62 -23.24 12.77
C GLY A 212 6.19 -23.74 14.10
N SER A 213 6.18 -25.06 14.33
CA SER A 213 6.86 -25.61 15.53
C SER A 213 8.38 -25.65 15.40
N GLU A 214 8.88 -25.60 14.17
CA GLU A 214 10.29 -25.47 13.81
C GLU A 214 10.35 -24.40 12.71
N ASP A 215 11.33 -23.50 12.81
CA ASP A 215 11.46 -22.38 11.86
C ASP A 215 11.97 -22.87 10.51
N GLY A 216 11.51 -22.20 9.45
CA GLY A 216 12.00 -22.46 8.10
C GLY A 216 13.48 -22.06 7.95
N THR A 217 14.24 -22.81 7.16
CA THR A 217 15.67 -22.52 6.94
C THR A 217 15.93 -21.52 5.81
N SER A 218 14.88 -21.13 5.07
CA SER A 218 14.93 -20.15 3.98
C SER A 218 13.55 -19.59 3.68
N VAL A 219 13.49 -18.34 3.20
CA VAL A 219 12.27 -17.73 2.67
C VAL A 219 12.16 -18.08 1.19
N GLU A 220 11.09 -18.77 0.81
CA GLU A 220 10.81 -19.15 -0.57
C GLU A 220 9.64 -18.33 -1.14
N SER A 221 9.57 -18.27 -2.47
CA SER A 221 8.52 -17.55 -3.19
C SER A 221 7.36 -18.45 -3.60
N TYR A 222 6.14 -18.04 -3.30
CA TYR A 222 4.91 -18.75 -3.58
C TYR A 222 3.92 -17.85 -4.34
N VAL A 223 3.01 -18.47 -5.08
CA VAL A 223 1.99 -17.75 -5.84
C VAL A 223 0.61 -18.31 -5.51
N VAL A 224 -0.32 -17.42 -5.15
CA VAL A 224 -1.75 -17.71 -5.19
C VAL A 224 -2.27 -17.39 -6.59
N GLU A 225 -2.86 -18.37 -7.27
CA GLU A 225 -3.59 -18.15 -8.51
C GLU A 225 -5.08 -17.99 -8.20
N LEU A 226 -5.65 -16.86 -8.62
CA LEU A 226 -7.08 -16.58 -8.40
C LEU A 226 -7.92 -17.23 -9.50
N PRO A 227 -9.23 -17.50 -9.26
CA PRO A 227 -10.08 -18.20 -10.23
C PRO A 227 -10.16 -17.56 -11.62
N SER A 228 -9.85 -16.28 -11.75
CA SER A 228 -9.83 -15.53 -13.01
C SER A 228 -8.52 -15.66 -13.80
N TYR A 229 -7.50 -16.33 -13.26
CA TYR A 229 -6.24 -16.56 -13.95
C TYR A 229 -6.42 -17.57 -15.10
N ASN A 230 -5.88 -17.23 -16.26
CA ASN A 230 -5.79 -18.11 -17.42
C ASN A 230 -4.32 -18.09 -17.92
N PRO A 231 -3.62 -19.25 -17.92
CA PRO A 231 -2.22 -19.36 -18.33
C PRO A 231 -1.92 -18.93 -19.78
#